data_AF-A0A812PFT8-F1
#
_entry.id   AF-A0A812PFT8-F1
#
_cell.length_a   1.000
_cell.length_b   1.000
_cell.length_c   1.000
_cell.angle_alpha   90.00
_cell.angle_beta   90.00
_cell.angle_gamma   90.00
#
_symmetry.space_group_name_H-M   'P 1'
#
loop_
_entity.id
_entity.type
_entity.pdbx_description
1 polymer ?
#
loop_
_entity_poly.entity_id
_entity_poly.type
_entity_poly.pdbx_seq_one_letter_code
_entity_poly.pdbx_strand_id
1 'polypeptide(L)'
;MVLLDEVQMLLPQVRVHGFLDSPYFVDIPSFAANFTGFQQQSADVLANFNAWSVVSESCYQWYGHEEAWKCLFGQYRMPFLRTPFLVIASQFDSWQLSHLVHGYSGIQTHPNLTRPELGYTEKFAARTQAGLTNLKQSMPKGSYIYSSACYNHHISEKRSFFTSATSSGLTESEALEAIWTHNGEGFNCGRGCDRREEIII
;
A
#
# COMPACT_ATOMS: atom_id res chain seq x y z
N MET A 1 -9.09 3.28 0.30
CA MET A 1 -9.13 2.48 -0.95
C MET A 1 -10.53 1.94 -1.22
N VAL A 2 -11.06 1.10 -0.34
CA VAL A 2 -12.26 0.29 -0.57
C VAL A 2 -13.50 1.10 -1.02
N LEU A 3 -13.73 2.27 -0.40
CA LEU A 3 -14.92 3.11 -0.63
C LEU A 3 -14.70 4.28 -1.61
N LEU A 4 -13.55 4.34 -2.28
CA LEU A 4 -13.18 5.55 -3.04
C LEU A 4 -14.14 5.83 -4.19
N ASP A 5 -14.54 4.79 -4.93
CA ASP A 5 -15.44 4.92 -6.08
C ASP A 5 -16.88 5.24 -5.62
N GLU A 6 -17.29 4.71 -4.47
CA GLU A 6 -18.58 4.98 -3.84
C GLU A 6 -18.71 6.45 -3.46
N VAL A 7 -17.66 7.05 -2.90
CA VAL A 7 -17.64 8.49 -2.61
C VAL A 7 -17.79 9.33 -3.89
N GLN A 8 -17.13 8.95 -4.99
CA GLN A 8 -17.30 9.63 -6.27
C GLN A 8 -18.73 9.49 -6.83
N MET A 9 -19.37 8.34 -6.66
CA MET A 9 -20.77 8.14 -7.07
C MET A 9 -21.74 9.00 -6.24
N LEU A 10 -21.48 9.18 -4.95
CA LEU A 10 -22.32 10.00 -4.06
C LEU A 10 -22.18 11.50 -4.32
N LEU A 11 -21.03 11.94 -4.85
CA LEU A 11 -20.71 13.34 -5.10
C LEU A 11 -20.43 13.62 -6.59
N PRO A 12 -21.39 13.42 -7.50
CA PRO A 12 -21.14 13.45 -8.95
C PRO A 12 -20.74 14.83 -9.49
N GLN A 13 -21.02 15.90 -8.74
CA GLN A 13 -20.66 17.27 -9.10
C GLN A 13 -19.30 17.70 -8.55
N VAL A 14 -18.66 16.86 -7.71
CA VAL A 14 -17.36 17.12 -7.12
C VAL A 14 -16.35 16.15 -7.73
N ARG A 15 -15.17 16.67 -8.09
CA ARG A 15 -14.07 15.82 -8.52
C ARG A 15 -13.41 15.20 -7.29
N VAL A 16 -13.53 13.89 -7.14
CA VAL A 16 -12.90 13.14 -6.05
C VAL A 16 -11.53 12.63 -6.49
N HIS A 17 -10.55 12.74 -5.60
CA HIS A 17 -9.26 12.07 -5.72
C HIS A 17 -9.00 11.27 -4.44
N GLY A 18 -8.46 10.07 -4.58
CA GLY A 18 -8.00 9.27 -3.45
C GLY A 18 -6.62 9.71 -2.99
N PHE A 19 -6.47 9.99 -1.70
CA PHE A 19 -5.17 10.00 -1.04
C PHE A 19 -5.06 8.75 -0.19
N LEU A 20 -4.26 7.79 -0.65
CA LEU A 20 -4.22 6.45 -0.09
C LEU A 20 -2.84 6.17 0.49
N ASP A 21 -2.69 6.46 1.78
CA ASP A 21 -1.46 6.20 2.53
C ASP A 21 -1.41 4.79 3.09
N SER A 22 -0.40 4.03 2.66
CA SER A 22 -0.10 2.68 3.09
C SER A 22 -1.22 1.63 2.94
N PRO A 23 -2.11 1.67 1.90
CA PRO A 23 -3.15 0.64 1.72
C PRO A 23 -2.63 -0.61 0.98
N TYR A 24 -1.43 -0.55 0.39
CA TYR A 24 -0.95 -1.53 -0.58
C TYR A 24 -0.31 -2.73 0.13
N PHE A 25 -1.12 -3.46 0.89
CA PHE A 25 -0.70 -4.73 1.46
C PHE A 25 -0.31 -5.69 0.34
N VAL A 26 0.77 -6.44 0.57
CA VAL A 26 1.29 -7.46 -0.36
C VAL A 26 0.91 -8.85 0.13
N ASP A 27 0.33 -9.65 -0.75
CA ASP A 27 0.02 -11.05 -0.46
C ASP A 27 1.32 -11.83 -0.47
N ILE A 28 1.82 -12.19 0.71
CA ILE A 28 2.99 -13.04 0.87
C ILE A 28 2.79 -13.92 2.11
N PRO A 29 3.26 -15.19 2.12
CA PRO A 29 3.19 -16.03 3.31
C PRO A 29 4.00 -15.43 4.45
N SER A 30 3.47 -15.48 5.67
CA SER A 30 4.17 -15.03 6.87
C SER A 30 5.48 -15.81 7.09
N PHE A 31 6.54 -15.11 7.51
CA PHE A 31 7.75 -15.74 8.03
C PHE A 31 7.53 -16.21 9.48
N ALA A 32 6.81 -15.42 10.28
CA ALA A 32 6.42 -15.75 11.64
C ALA A 32 5.36 -16.86 11.65
N ALA A 33 5.64 -17.98 12.33
CA ALA A 33 4.74 -19.12 12.43
C ALA A 33 3.46 -18.84 13.24
N ASN A 34 3.50 -17.84 14.13
CA ASN A 34 2.37 -17.47 15.00
C ASN A 34 1.47 -16.39 14.39
N PHE A 35 1.70 -15.95 13.15
CA PHE A 35 0.87 -14.97 12.48
C PHE A 35 0.04 -15.62 11.38
N THR A 36 -1.28 -15.55 11.51
CA THR A 36 -2.23 -16.19 10.60
C THR A 36 -2.15 -15.65 9.16
N GLY A 37 -1.57 -14.47 8.97
CA GLY A 37 -1.47 -13.79 7.67
C GLY A 37 -2.60 -12.78 7.44
N PHE A 38 -2.33 -11.81 6.57
CA PHE A 38 -3.30 -10.76 6.24
C PHE A 38 -4.40 -11.26 5.28
N GLN A 39 -4.14 -12.34 4.56
CA GLN A 39 -5.08 -13.02 3.68
C GLN A 39 -6.25 -13.58 4.49
N GLN A 40 -5.94 -14.36 5.54
CA GLN A 40 -6.95 -14.92 6.42
C GLN A 40 -7.72 -13.81 7.15
N GLN A 41 -7.04 -12.79 7.68
CA GLN A 41 -7.72 -11.67 8.33
C GLN A 41 -8.68 -10.95 7.39
N SER A 42 -8.31 -10.79 6.11
CA SER A 42 -9.19 -10.17 5.10
C SER A 42 -10.39 -11.06 4.77
N ALA A 43 -10.23 -12.38 4.73
CA ALA A 43 -11.33 -13.33 4.58
C ALA A 43 -12.26 -13.31 5.81
N ASP A 44 -11.68 -13.25 7.01
CA ASP A 44 -12.40 -13.20 8.27
C ASP A 44 -13.24 -11.92 8.40
N VAL A 45 -12.82 -10.80 7.80
CA VAL A 45 -13.65 -9.57 7.74
C VAL A 45 -14.98 -9.83 7.04
N LEU A 46 -14.96 -10.54 5.90
CA LEU A 46 -16.18 -10.87 5.16
C LEU A 46 -17.03 -11.90 5.92
N ALA A 47 -16.38 -12.92 6.48
CA ALA A 47 -17.07 -14.01 7.18
C ALA A 47 -17.72 -13.56 8.50
N ASN A 48 -17.02 -12.73 9.29
CA ASN A 48 -17.43 -12.43 10.66
C ASN A 48 -18.22 -11.12 10.80
N PHE A 49 -18.02 -10.15 9.89
CA PHE A 49 -18.61 -8.82 10.02
C PHE A 49 -19.64 -8.48 8.93
N ASN A 50 -19.98 -9.43 8.05
CA ASN A 50 -20.92 -9.23 6.94
C ASN A 50 -20.55 -8.00 6.08
N ALA A 51 -19.26 -7.76 5.87
CA ALA A 51 -18.73 -6.59 5.16
C ALA A 51 -18.87 -6.69 3.62
N TRP A 52 -19.85 -7.43 3.12
CA TRP A 52 -20.01 -7.66 1.68
C TRP A 52 -20.38 -6.39 0.91
N SER A 53 -20.99 -5.40 1.58
CA SER A 53 -21.35 -4.12 0.96
C SER A 53 -20.15 -3.29 0.48
N VAL A 54 -18.93 -3.60 0.94
CA VAL A 54 -17.72 -2.87 0.55
C VAL A 54 -16.90 -3.61 -0.50
N VAL A 55 -17.34 -4.81 -0.91
CA VAL A 55 -16.73 -5.57 -1.99
C VAL A 55 -17.19 -4.98 -3.33
N SER A 56 -16.24 -4.48 -4.12
CA SER A 56 -16.54 -3.97 -5.46
C SER A 56 -17.06 -5.08 -6.37
N GLU A 57 -18.17 -4.81 -7.05
CA GLU A 57 -18.77 -5.73 -8.03
C GLU A 57 -17.77 -6.17 -9.11
N SER A 58 -16.99 -5.23 -9.68
CA SER A 58 -16.03 -5.56 -10.74
C SER A 58 -14.89 -6.46 -10.25
N CYS A 59 -14.46 -6.27 -9.00
CA CYS A 59 -13.45 -7.10 -8.39
C CYS A 59 -14.02 -8.49 -8.03
N TYR A 60 -15.24 -8.53 -7.51
CA TYR A 60 -15.94 -9.76 -7.18
C TYR A 60 -16.20 -10.62 -8.42
N GLN A 61 -16.62 -10.02 -9.53
CA GLN A 61 -16.81 -10.73 -10.80
C GLN A 61 -15.51 -11.37 -11.31
N TRP A 62 -14.35 -10.78 -11.00
CA TRP A 62 -13.06 -11.30 -11.41
C TRP A 62 -12.57 -12.46 -10.52
N TYR A 63 -12.66 -12.31 -9.20
CA TYR A 63 -12.13 -13.30 -8.25
C TYR A 63 -13.15 -14.34 -7.77
N GLY A 64 -14.44 -14.03 -7.86
CA GLY A 64 -15.52 -14.86 -7.35
C GLY A 64 -15.63 -14.87 -5.83
N HIS A 65 -16.59 -15.66 -5.33
CA HIS A 65 -16.96 -15.72 -3.92
C HIS A 65 -15.80 -16.20 -3.01
N GLU A 66 -15.12 -17.28 -3.40
CA GLU A 66 -14.08 -17.91 -2.58
C GLU A 66 -12.86 -17.01 -2.36
N GLU A 67 -12.58 -16.12 -3.31
CA GLU A 67 -11.44 -15.20 -3.26
C GLU A 67 -11.87 -13.74 -3.07
N ALA A 68 -13.11 -13.48 -2.65
CA ALA A 68 -13.65 -12.13 -2.48
C ALA A 68 -12.83 -11.28 -1.49
N TRP A 69 -12.09 -11.91 -0.57
CA TRP A 69 -11.16 -11.23 0.34
C TRP A 69 -10.10 -10.40 -0.40
N LYS A 70 -9.72 -10.80 -1.62
CA LYS A 70 -8.79 -10.04 -2.48
C LYS A 70 -9.34 -8.64 -2.78
N CYS A 71 -10.66 -8.46 -2.79
CA CYS A 71 -11.29 -7.16 -3.00
C CYS A 71 -11.20 -6.21 -1.81
N LEU A 72 -10.73 -6.69 -0.65
CA LEU A 72 -10.36 -5.86 0.50
C LEU A 72 -8.85 -5.59 0.56
N PHE A 73 -8.07 -6.25 -0.30
CA PHE A 73 -6.62 -6.31 -0.21
C PHE A 73 -5.96 -5.43 -1.28
N GLY A 74 -5.08 -4.50 -0.86
CA GLY A 74 -4.52 -3.45 -1.72
C GLY A 74 -3.96 -3.94 -3.05
N GLN A 75 -3.11 -4.96 -3.01
CA GLN A 75 -2.51 -5.56 -4.20
C GLN A 75 -3.51 -5.96 -5.29
N TYR A 76 -4.72 -6.40 -4.91
CA TYR A 76 -5.71 -6.93 -5.83
C TYR A 76 -6.88 -5.98 -6.10
N ARG A 77 -7.27 -5.16 -5.13
CA ARG A 77 -8.39 -4.23 -5.27
C ARG A 77 -8.05 -2.98 -6.08
N MET A 78 -6.83 -2.46 -5.97
CA MET A 78 -6.46 -1.19 -6.60
C MET A 78 -6.56 -1.17 -8.13
N PRO A 79 -6.24 -2.24 -8.88
CA PRO A 79 -6.48 -2.31 -10.32
C PRO A 79 -7.94 -2.11 -10.76
N PHE A 80 -8.90 -2.27 -9.85
CA PHE A 80 -10.33 -2.10 -10.13
C PHE A 80 -10.88 -0.72 -9.71
N LEU A 81 -10.04 0.18 -9.18
CA LEU A 81 -10.47 1.53 -8.86
C LEU A 81 -10.66 2.35 -10.13
N ARG A 82 -11.69 3.19 -10.16
CA ARG A 82 -12.02 4.06 -11.31
C ARG A 82 -11.72 5.53 -11.03
N THR A 83 -11.81 5.93 -9.78
CA THR A 83 -11.50 7.28 -9.32
C THR A 83 -9.99 7.48 -9.25
N PRO A 84 -9.43 8.57 -9.80
CA PRO A 84 -8.01 8.83 -9.72
C PRO A 84 -7.50 8.88 -8.28
N PHE A 85 -6.31 8.34 -8.03
CA PHE A 85 -5.74 8.28 -6.68
C PHE A 85 -4.22 8.47 -6.67
N LEU A 86 -3.69 9.01 -5.58
CA LEU A 86 -2.31 8.88 -5.18
C LEU A 86 -2.23 7.70 -4.20
N VAL A 87 -1.40 6.71 -4.51
CA VAL A 87 -1.04 5.65 -3.56
C VAL A 87 0.37 5.87 -3.05
N ILE A 88 0.51 5.89 -1.73
CA ILE A 88 1.78 5.86 -1.03
C ILE A 88 1.97 4.44 -0.52
N ALA A 89 3.06 3.80 -0.94
CA ALA A 89 3.37 2.43 -0.57
C ALA A 89 4.87 2.25 -0.39
N SER A 90 5.32 2.21 0.87
CA SER A 90 6.70 1.89 1.21
C SER A 90 7.03 0.47 0.77
N GLN A 91 8.17 0.29 0.09
CA GLN A 91 8.61 -1.04 -0.34
C GLN A 91 8.91 -1.93 0.88
N PHE A 92 9.32 -1.32 1.99
CA PHE A 92 9.45 -1.96 3.29
C PHE A 92 8.38 -1.45 4.27
N ASP A 93 7.09 -1.63 3.96
CA ASP A 93 6.01 -1.23 4.88
C ASP A 93 6.22 -1.83 6.27
N SER A 94 6.50 -0.96 7.25
CA SER A 94 6.96 -1.37 8.58
C SER A 94 5.87 -2.06 9.39
N TRP A 95 4.61 -1.70 9.16
CA TRP A 95 3.47 -2.33 9.82
C TRP A 95 3.29 -3.76 9.31
N GLN A 96 3.25 -3.94 7.99
CA GLN A 96 3.10 -5.25 7.40
C GLN A 96 4.29 -6.16 7.73
N LEU A 97 5.53 -5.66 7.60
CA LEU A 97 6.73 -6.43 7.91
C LEU A 97 6.85 -6.83 9.38
N SER A 98 6.51 -5.93 10.32
CA SER A 98 6.55 -6.25 11.76
C SER A 98 5.72 -7.52 12.08
N HIS A 99 4.54 -7.63 11.47
CA HIS A 99 3.67 -8.79 11.64
C HIS A 99 4.13 -10.02 10.86
N LEU A 100 4.57 -9.83 9.61
CA LEU A 100 5.04 -10.95 8.80
C LEU A 100 6.31 -11.60 9.35
N VAL A 101 7.19 -10.83 9.99
CA VAL A 101 8.49 -11.31 10.47
C VAL A 101 8.45 -11.72 11.94
N HIS A 102 7.81 -10.93 12.81
CA HIS A 102 7.81 -11.16 14.26
C HIS A 102 6.41 -11.37 14.86
N GLY A 103 5.39 -11.56 14.01
CA GLY A 103 4.03 -11.87 14.41
C GLY A 103 3.38 -10.79 15.27
N TYR A 104 2.72 -11.20 16.35
CA TYR A 104 1.99 -10.27 17.23
C TYR A 104 2.89 -9.51 18.22
N SER A 105 4.19 -9.36 17.94
CA SER A 105 5.14 -8.66 18.82
C SER A 105 5.01 -7.13 18.77
N GLY A 106 4.06 -6.60 17.99
CA GLY A 106 3.82 -5.16 17.82
C GLY A 106 4.67 -4.52 16.71
N ILE A 107 4.42 -3.24 16.42
CA ILE A 107 5.20 -2.47 15.45
C ILE A 107 6.61 -2.25 15.99
N GLN A 108 7.61 -2.60 15.20
CA GLN A 108 9.00 -2.35 15.54
C GLN A 108 9.51 -1.17 14.73
N THR A 109 9.92 -0.09 15.40
CA THR A 109 10.59 1.05 14.75
C THR A 109 11.98 0.66 14.25
N HIS A 110 12.67 -0.18 15.02
CA HIS A 110 14.01 -0.66 14.71
C HIS A 110 14.09 -2.19 14.85
N PRO A 111 13.60 -2.96 13.85
CA PRO A 111 13.62 -4.41 13.92
C PRO A 111 15.07 -4.92 13.91
N ASN A 112 15.37 -5.84 14.81
CA ASN A 112 16.63 -6.59 14.77
C ASN A 112 16.42 -7.86 13.94
N LEU A 113 16.75 -7.79 12.65
CA LEU A 113 16.52 -8.87 11.71
C LEU A 113 17.72 -9.83 11.66
N THR A 114 17.44 -11.12 11.74
CA THR A 114 18.38 -12.17 11.38
C THR A 114 18.62 -12.20 9.87
N ARG A 115 19.68 -12.88 9.41
CA ARG A 115 19.99 -12.97 7.97
C ARG A 115 18.85 -13.59 7.13
N PRO A 116 18.15 -14.66 7.56
CA PRO A 116 16.98 -15.17 6.85
C PRO A 116 15.82 -14.16 6.78
N GLU A 117 15.57 -13.42 7.87
CA GLU A 117 14.50 -12.41 7.94
C GLU A 117 14.82 -11.20 7.06
N LEU A 118 16.09 -10.82 6.96
CA LEU A 118 16.56 -9.83 6.00
C LEU A 118 16.26 -10.26 4.56
N GLY A 119 16.63 -11.50 4.19
CA GLY A 119 16.33 -12.03 2.85
C GLY A 119 14.83 -12.18 2.56
N TYR A 120 14.00 -12.39 3.59
CA TYR A 120 12.54 -12.34 3.46
C TYR A 120 12.04 -10.91 3.21
N THR A 121 12.59 -9.94 3.94
CA THR A 121 12.26 -8.51 3.85
C THR A 121 12.63 -7.93 2.47
N GLU A 122 13.76 -8.34 1.90
CA GLU A 122 14.15 -8.00 0.52
C GLU A 122 13.17 -8.57 -0.52
N LYS A 123 12.70 -9.82 -0.33
CA LYS A 123 11.68 -10.43 -1.21
C LYS A 123 10.35 -9.71 -1.12
N PHE A 124 9.96 -9.28 0.08
CA PHE A 124 8.78 -8.45 0.29
C PHE A 124 8.89 -7.15 -0.52
N ALA A 125 9.99 -6.41 -0.39
CA ALA A 125 10.20 -5.16 -1.13
C ALA A 125 10.20 -5.35 -2.65
N ALA A 126 10.87 -6.41 -3.15
CA ALA A 126 10.84 -6.75 -4.57
C ALA A 126 9.41 -7.03 -5.06
N ARG A 127 8.58 -7.70 -4.25
CA ARG A 127 7.17 -7.98 -4.57
C ARG A 127 6.31 -6.73 -4.52
N THR A 128 6.54 -5.84 -3.57
CA THR A 128 5.89 -4.51 -3.51
C THR A 128 6.21 -3.72 -4.77
N GLN A 129 7.50 -3.59 -5.12
CA GLN A 129 7.94 -2.85 -6.31
C GLN A 129 7.31 -3.41 -7.60
N ALA A 130 7.39 -4.73 -7.81
CA ALA A 130 6.81 -5.37 -8.99
C ALA A 130 5.28 -5.18 -9.05
N GLY A 131 4.60 -5.29 -7.91
CA GLY A 131 3.15 -5.05 -7.80
C GLY A 131 2.77 -3.62 -8.18
N LEU A 132 3.51 -2.62 -7.71
CA LEU A 132 3.29 -1.22 -8.04
C LEU A 132 3.61 -0.91 -9.51
N THR A 133 4.66 -1.51 -10.07
CA THR A 133 4.95 -1.42 -11.51
C THR A 133 3.79 -1.97 -12.34
N ASN A 134 3.19 -3.08 -11.95
CA ASN A 134 2.03 -3.65 -12.63
C ASN A 134 0.77 -2.77 -12.44
N LEU A 135 0.54 -2.27 -11.23
CA LEU A 135 -0.58 -1.36 -10.95
C LEU A 135 -0.56 -0.15 -11.87
N LYS A 136 0.63 0.39 -12.19
CA LYS A 136 0.82 1.51 -13.11
C LYS A 136 0.11 1.34 -14.46
N GLN A 137 -0.02 0.10 -14.93
CA GLN A 137 -0.61 -0.20 -16.22
C GLN A 137 -2.15 -0.20 -16.21
N SER A 138 -2.75 -0.28 -15.03
CA SER A 138 -4.20 -0.45 -14.83
C SER A 138 -4.87 0.72 -14.13
N MET A 139 -4.10 1.60 -13.48
CA MET A 139 -4.64 2.72 -12.72
C MET A 139 -5.34 3.75 -13.61
N PRO A 140 -6.40 4.42 -13.12
CA PRO A 140 -7.06 5.51 -13.84
C PRO A 140 -6.09 6.62 -14.22
N LYS A 141 -6.31 7.25 -15.37
CA LYS A 141 -5.55 8.44 -15.79
C LYS A 141 -5.62 9.52 -14.70
N GLY A 142 -4.48 10.15 -14.40
CA GLY A 142 -4.37 11.14 -13.34
C GLY A 142 -4.13 10.55 -11.95
N SER A 143 -3.96 9.23 -11.85
CA SER A 143 -3.47 8.59 -10.63
C SER A 143 -1.94 8.69 -10.54
N TYR A 144 -1.39 8.55 -9.33
CA TYR A 144 0.04 8.63 -9.04
C TYR A 144 0.47 7.52 -8.06
N ILE A 145 1.73 7.10 -8.16
CA ILE A 145 2.36 6.16 -7.22
C ILE A 145 3.57 6.85 -6.59
N TYR A 146 3.61 6.88 -5.27
CA TYR A 146 4.76 7.23 -4.46
C TYR A 146 5.26 5.98 -3.72
N SER A 147 6.51 5.58 -3.93
CA SER A 147 7.05 4.38 -3.29
C SER A 147 8.51 4.53 -2.91
N SER A 148 8.75 4.73 -1.62
CA SER A 148 10.09 4.81 -1.06
C SER A 148 10.58 3.41 -0.66
N ALA A 149 11.87 3.13 -0.84
CA ALA A 149 12.53 1.95 -0.27
C ALA A 149 12.91 2.20 1.20
N CYS A 150 11.91 2.65 1.97
CA CYS A 150 12.05 3.03 3.37
C CYS A 150 11.26 2.10 4.26
N TYR A 151 11.83 1.78 5.41
CA TYR A 151 11.13 1.07 6.46
C TYR A 151 10.19 2.02 7.22
N ASN A 152 8.94 2.14 6.74
CA ASN A 152 7.97 3.14 7.20
C ASN A 152 6.52 2.70 7.00
N HIS A 153 5.59 3.44 7.61
CA HIS A 153 4.15 3.22 7.49
C HIS A 153 3.39 4.51 7.88
N HIS A 154 2.26 4.80 7.23
CA HIS A 154 1.39 5.97 7.46
C HIS A 154 2.12 7.33 7.55
N ILE A 155 3.04 7.63 6.63
CA ILE A 155 3.89 8.83 6.77
C ILE A 155 3.08 10.13 6.75
N SER A 156 1.89 10.15 6.14
CA SER A 156 1.06 11.36 6.01
C SER A 156 0.61 12.00 7.34
N GLU A 157 0.63 11.23 8.43
CA GLU A 157 0.29 11.72 9.78
C GLU A 157 1.53 12.16 10.59
N LYS A 158 2.71 12.16 9.95
CA LYS A 158 4.01 12.42 10.60
C LYS A 158 4.70 13.65 10.01
N ARG A 159 5.69 14.16 10.75
CA ARG A 159 6.58 15.23 10.24
C ARG A 159 7.34 14.78 8.99
N SER A 160 7.63 13.49 8.87
CA SER A 160 8.29 12.88 7.72
C SER A 160 7.53 13.08 6.41
N PHE A 161 6.23 13.37 6.43
CA PHE A 161 5.45 13.73 5.25
C PHE A 161 6.10 14.84 4.40
N PHE A 162 6.73 15.81 5.07
CA PHE A 162 7.38 16.95 4.42
C PHE A 162 8.89 16.79 4.20
N THR A 163 9.51 15.75 4.79
CA THR A 163 10.98 15.68 4.88
C THR A 163 11.58 14.37 4.40
N SER A 164 10.85 13.27 4.50
CA SER A 164 11.29 11.97 4.00
C SER A 164 11.11 11.94 2.50
N ALA A 165 12.21 11.69 1.81
CA ALA A 165 12.26 11.73 0.37
C ALA A 165 12.69 10.38 -0.19
N THR A 166 12.12 10.06 -1.34
CA THR A 166 12.62 9.00 -2.21
C THR A 166 14.05 9.31 -2.67
N SER A 167 14.75 8.33 -3.25
CA SER A 167 16.11 8.54 -3.77
C SER A 167 16.24 9.55 -4.93
N SER A 168 15.13 10.08 -5.47
CA SER A 168 15.17 11.20 -6.44
C SER A 168 14.95 12.57 -5.77
N GLY A 169 14.77 12.60 -4.45
CA GLY A 169 14.49 13.83 -3.69
C GLY A 169 13.01 14.16 -3.50
N LEU A 170 12.09 13.40 -4.11
CA LEU A 170 10.65 13.66 -3.98
C LEU A 170 10.10 13.20 -2.62
N THR A 171 9.43 14.11 -1.91
CA THR A 171 8.69 13.88 -0.66
C THR A 171 7.23 13.47 -0.92
N GLU A 172 6.55 12.96 0.11
CA GLU A 172 5.10 12.67 0.00
C GLU A 172 4.27 13.94 -0.19
N SER A 173 4.64 15.05 0.45
CA SER A 173 3.96 16.32 0.25
C SER A 173 4.03 16.83 -1.19
N GLU A 174 5.18 16.65 -1.86
CA GLU A 174 5.34 17.04 -3.27
C GLU A 174 4.61 16.07 -4.20
N ALA A 175 4.60 14.76 -3.87
CA ALA A 175 3.81 13.79 -4.62
C ALA A 175 2.30 14.07 -4.51
N LEU A 176 1.87 14.53 -3.33
CA LEU A 176 0.51 14.98 -3.10
C LEU A 176 0.19 16.25 -3.91
N GLU A 177 1.09 17.22 -3.97
CA GLU A 177 0.91 18.39 -4.84
C GLU A 177 0.83 18.01 -6.34
N ALA A 178 1.59 17.01 -6.78
CA ALA A 178 1.62 16.55 -8.17
C ALA A 178 0.26 16.02 -8.66
N ILE A 179 -0.50 15.30 -7.80
CA ILE A 179 -1.84 14.82 -8.19
C ILE A 179 -2.84 15.97 -8.40
N TRP A 180 -2.66 17.11 -7.71
CA TRP A 180 -3.51 18.29 -7.88
C TRP A 180 -3.12 19.17 -9.06
N THR A 181 -1.83 19.26 -9.38
CA THR A 181 -1.33 20.14 -10.44
C THR A 181 -1.29 19.49 -11.82
N HIS A 182 -1.60 18.18 -11.92
CA HIS A 182 -1.47 17.37 -13.14
C HIS A 182 -0.06 17.38 -13.77
N ASN A 183 0.95 17.82 -13.02
CA ASN A 183 2.34 17.92 -13.45
C ASN A 183 3.15 16.86 -12.71
N GLY A 184 3.29 15.69 -13.32
CA GLY A 184 4.22 14.68 -12.83
C GLY A 184 4.10 13.35 -13.58
N GLU A 185 5.22 12.73 -13.87
CA GLU A 185 5.27 11.32 -14.23
C GLU A 185 5.41 10.51 -12.94
N GLY A 186 4.28 10.01 -12.42
CA GLY A 186 4.24 9.25 -11.17
C GLY A 186 4.84 7.85 -11.34
N PHE A 187 6.15 7.72 -11.16
CA PHE A 187 6.78 6.48 -10.72
C PHE A 187 8.19 6.76 -10.19
N ASN A 188 8.33 6.82 -8.87
CA ASN A 188 9.64 6.67 -8.26
C ASN A 188 9.61 5.50 -7.27
N CYS A 189 10.23 4.40 -7.67
CA CYS A 189 10.63 3.33 -6.75
C CYS A 189 12.11 3.57 -6.43
N GLY A 190 12.36 4.35 -5.38
CA GLY A 190 13.73 4.72 -5.01
C GLY A 190 14.55 3.53 -4.48
N ARG A 191 15.89 3.69 -4.43
CA ARG A 191 16.85 2.73 -3.82
C ARG A 191 17.20 3.02 -2.35
N GLY A 192 16.45 3.90 -1.69
CA GLY A 192 16.64 4.22 -0.28
C GLY A 192 16.03 5.56 0.12
N CYS A 193 16.18 5.90 1.39
CA CYS A 193 15.73 7.13 2.04
C CYS A 193 16.96 7.95 2.39
N ASP A 194 16.99 9.21 1.99
CA ASP A 194 18.06 10.10 2.41
C ASP A 194 17.53 11.02 3.52
N ARG A 195 17.93 10.71 4.77
CA ARG A 195 18.07 11.56 5.97
C ARG A 195 17.89 10.74 7.26
N ARG A 196 19.00 10.55 7.98
CA ARG A 196 19.28 10.32 9.42
C ARG A 196 18.27 9.67 10.40
N GLU A 197 17.03 9.32 10.06
CA GLU A 197 16.04 8.75 10.99
C GLU A 197 15.36 7.47 10.49
N GLU A 198 15.68 6.99 9.28
CA GLU A 198 15.04 5.82 8.67
C GLU A 198 16.04 4.69 8.48
N ILE A 199 15.63 3.45 8.80
CA ILE A 199 16.46 2.27 8.57
C ILE A 199 16.53 2.03 7.06
N ILE A 200 17.74 2.17 6.53
CA ILE A 200 18.11 1.66 5.20
C ILE A 200 18.38 0.18 5.40
N ILE A 201 17.52 -0.67 4.84
CA ILE A 201 17.67 -2.13 4.80
C ILE A 201 18.39 -2.50 3.50
#